data_AF-A0A4Q5R4U2-F1
#
_entry.id   AF-A0A4Q5R4U2-F1
#
_cell.length_a   1.000
_cell.length_b   1.000
_cell.length_c   1.000
_cell.angle_alpha   90.00
_cell.angle_beta   90.00
_cell.angle_gamma   90.00
#
_symmetry.space_group_name_H-M   'P 1'
#
loop_
_entity.id
_entity.type
_entity.pdbx_description
1 polymer ?
#
loop_
_entity_poly.entity_id
_entity_poly.type
_entity_poly.pdbx_seq_one_letter_code
_entity_poly.pdbx_strand_id
1 'polypeptide(L)'
;FSRAYRWQMQLDASRTPAGYWPVYHAMMVGYLANLVLPRAGEVIRCSVLRRTSGVPVQVALGTVVTERVIDVLVLLGLLGATLLLDFKTFWGFFNDTLLGGKADSIARNPTPLLLAALAALVLLAAGGYALYRNLARLRQNALFNKGIIFVKGLLTGLLSVLKLQNKGLFLAHTLFTWGVYFLLDYLAFFCFPETDRLTMKAGLAVLTFGAFGMAAPVAGGIGPFHVFVQGVLLVYGISKEAGIAYALVVHGAQTLLVVLMGGISFVAVAAADKRGLVEEAEALADEPLTTE
;
A
#
# COMPACT_ATOMS: atom_id res chain seq x y z
N PHE A 1 10.67 -10.61 0.69
CA PHE A 1 10.29 -11.97 1.13
C PHE A 1 8.80 -12.11 1.44
N SER A 2 8.31 -11.51 2.54
CA SER A 2 6.97 -11.80 3.09
C SER A 2 5.80 -11.48 2.15
N ARG A 3 5.87 -10.39 1.38
CA ARG A 3 4.87 -10.06 0.35
C ARG A 3 4.77 -11.13 -0.75
N ALA A 4 5.89 -11.72 -1.18
CA ALA A 4 5.88 -12.79 -2.18
C ALA A 4 5.19 -14.05 -1.64
N TYR A 5 5.44 -14.39 -0.38
CA TYR A 5 4.79 -15.51 0.29
C TYR A 5 3.28 -15.30 0.40
N ARG A 6 2.84 -14.10 0.81
CA ARG A 6 1.41 -13.73 0.80
C ARG A 6 0.78 -13.81 -0.58
N TRP A 7 1.51 -13.40 -1.62
CA TRP A 7 0.99 -13.48 -2.98
C TRP A 7 0.85 -14.93 -3.44
N GLN A 8 1.85 -15.77 -3.15
CA GLN A 8 1.82 -17.21 -3.39
C GLN A 8 0.59 -17.87 -2.74
N MET A 9 0.33 -17.60 -1.46
CA MET A 9 -0.86 -18.13 -0.76
C MET A 9 -2.19 -17.77 -1.45
N GLN A 10 -2.28 -16.60 -2.07
CA GLN A 10 -3.48 -16.18 -2.80
C GLN A 10 -3.61 -16.87 -4.16
N LEU A 11 -2.49 -17.15 -4.83
CA LEU A 11 -2.44 -17.92 -6.07
C LEU A 11 -2.85 -19.38 -5.81
N ASP A 12 -2.38 -19.97 -4.71
CA ASP A 12 -2.76 -21.30 -4.25
C ASP A 12 -4.27 -21.39 -4.00
N ALA A 13 -4.83 -20.40 -3.29
CA ALA A 13 -6.28 -20.31 -3.07
C ALA A 13 -7.09 -20.08 -4.36
N SER A 14 -6.44 -19.56 -5.41
CA SER A 14 -7.01 -19.38 -6.75
C SER A 14 -6.82 -20.61 -7.66
N ARG A 15 -6.35 -21.74 -7.11
CA ARG A 15 -6.09 -23.01 -7.84
C ARG A 15 -5.10 -22.88 -8.99
N THR A 16 -4.20 -21.90 -8.92
CA THR A 16 -3.12 -21.67 -9.90
C THR A 16 -1.80 -21.51 -9.16
N PRO A 17 -1.32 -22.58 -8.49
CA PRO A 17 -0.14 -22.50 -7.63
C PRO A 17 1.10 -22.13 -8.44
N ALA A 18 2.00 -21.38 -7.81
CA ALA A 18 3.28 -21.01 -8.39
C ALA A 18 4.40 -21.18 -7.37
N GLY A 19 5.60 -21.51 -7.84
CA GLY A 19 6.77 -21.60 -6.98
C GLY A 19 7.11 -20.24 -6.35
N TYR A 20 7.75 -20.28 -5.17
CA TYR A 20 8.10 -19.06 -4.43
C TYR A 20 9.00 -18.11 -5.23
N TRP A 21 10.06 -18.64 -5.86
CA TRP A 21 11.05 -17.82 -6.56
C TRP A 21 10.48 -17.10 -7.79
N PRO A 22 9.70 -17.75 -8.68
CA PRO A 22 8.99 -17.04 -9.74
C PRO A 22 8.11 -15.89 -9.24
N VAL A 23 7.34 -16.13 -8.16
CA VAL A 23 6.48 -15.11 -7.54
C VAL A 23 7.32 -13.95 -6.97
N TYR A 24 8.41 -14.27 -6.28
CA TYR A 24 9.33 -13.28 -5.74
C TYR A 24 9.97 -12.42 -6.84
N HIS A 25 10.52 -13.05 -7.88
CA HIS A 25 11.17 -12.34 -8.97
C HIS A 25 10.20 -11.50 -9.78
N ALA A 26 9.02 -12.04 -10.11
CA ALA A 26 7.96 -11.29 -10.77
C ALA A 26 7.57 -10.03 -9.97
N MET A 27 7.44 -10.16 -8.65
CA MET A 27 7.13 -9.03 -7.76
C MET A 27 8.25 -7.99 -7.73
N MET A 28 9.53 -8.41 -7.63
CA MET A 28 10.68 -7.49 -7.65
C MET A 28 10.81 -6.75 -8.98
N VAL A 29 10.61 -7.44 -10.12
CA VAL A 29 10.58 -6.82 -11.44
C VAL A 29 9.43 -5.82 -11.55
N GLY A 30 8.25 -6.14 -10.99
CA GLY A 30 7.14 -5.20 -10.88
C GLY A 30 7.48 -3.94 -10.07
N TYR A 31 8.17 -4.10 -8.93
CA TYR A 31 8.62 -2.93 -8.14
C TYR A 31 9.63 -2.07 -8.89
N LEU A 32 10.58 -2.71 -9.58
CA LEU A 32 11.52 -1.99 -10.44
C LEU A 32 10.80 -1.19 -11.53
N ALA A 33 9.81 -1.80 -12.19
CA ALA A 33 9.04 -1.12 -13.22
C ALA A 33 8.23 0.07 -12.68
N ASN A 34 7.72 -0.02 -11.45
CA ASN A 34 7.00 1.08 -10.79
C ASN A 34 7.89 2.28 -10.45
N LEU A 35 9.22 2.14 -10.44
CA LEU A 35 10.14 3.28 -10.33
C LEU A 35 10.19 4.11 -11.62
N VAL A 36 9.92 3.49 -12.77
CA VAL A 36 10.02 4.14 -14.09
C VAL A 36 8.65 4.58 -14.59
N LEU A 37 7.65 3.70 -14.51
CA LEU A 37 6.31 3.93 -15.04
C LEU A 37 5.28 3.87 -13.90
N PRO A 38 4.47 4.92 -13.70
CA PRO A 38 3.45 4.93 -12.67
C PRO A 38 2.50 3.75 -12.80
N ARG A 39 2.46 2.87 -11.79
CA ARG A 39 1.49 1.76 -11.64
C ARG A 39 1.51 0.71 -12.75
N ALA A 40 2.55 0.68 -13.59
CA ALA A 40 2.72 -0.35 -14.63
C ALA A 40 3.23 -1.68 -14.03
N GLY A 41 3.89 -1.62 -12.87
CA GLY A 41 4.50 -2.76 -12.19
C GLY A 41 3.51 -3.84 -11.81
N GLU A 42 2.27 -3.46 -11.47
CA GLU A 42 1.17 -4.39 -11.19
C GLU A 42 0.84 -5.29 -12.39
N VAL A 43 0.86 -4.74 -13.61
CA VAL A 43 0.61 -5.51 -14.84
C VAL A 43 1.85 -6.31 -15.21
N ILE A 44 3.02 -5.68 -15.16
CA ILE A 44 4.30 -6.31 -15.52
C ILE A 44 4.57 -7.55 -14.66
N ARG A 45 4.35 -7.49 -13.33
CA ARG A 45 4.55 -8.67 -12.47
C ARG A 45 3.64 -9.83 -12.85
N CYS A 46 2.40 -9.56 -13.27
CA CYS A 46 1.48 -10.62 -13.71
C CYS A 46 1.91 -11.20 -15.06
N SER A 47 2.40 -10.37 -15.99
CA SER A 47 2.94 -10.82 -17.27
C SER A 47 4.19 -11.67 -17.10
N VAL A 48 5.11 -11.26 -16.23
CA VAL A 48 6.32 -12.04 -15.89
C VAL A 48 5.92 -13.38 -15.27
N LEU A 49 5.01 -13.39 -14.30
CA LEU A 49 4.57 -14.62 -13.65
C LEU A 49 3.88 -15.60 -14.62
N ARG A 50 3.15 -15.09 -15.61
CA ARG A 50 2.60 -15.92 -16.69
C ARG A 50 3.71 -16.62 -17.48
N ARG A 51 4.79 -15.92 -17.83
CA ARG A 51 5.90 -16.51 -18.58
C ARG A 51 6.68 -17.52 -17.75
N THR A 52 6.95 -17.22 -16.48
CA THR A 52 7.80 -18.07 -15.63
C THR A 52 7.05 -19.21 -14.96
N SER A 53 5.72 -19.18 -14.87
CA SER A 53 4.94 -20.16 -14.10
C SER A 53 3.56 -20.47 -14.69
N GLY A 54 3.23 -20.00 -15.89
CA GLY A 54 1.97 -20.32 -16.57
C GLY A 54 0.70 -19.72 -15.94
N VAL A 55 0.82 -18.92 -14.87
CA VAL A 55 -0.35 -18.34 -14.17
C VAL A 55 -1.09 -17.38 -15.12
N PRO A 56 -2.40 -17.56 -15.35
CA PRO A 56 -3.16 -16.64 -16.18
C PRO A 56 -3.13 -15.21 -15.61
N VAL A 57 -2.87 -14.22 -16.48
CA VAL A 57 -2.73 -12.81 -16.08
C VAL A 57 -3.99 -12.30 -15.38
N GLN A 58 -5.18 -12.74 -15.79
CA GLN A 58 -6.45 -12.34 -15.20
C GLN A 58 -6.58 -12.82 -13.75
N VAL A 59 -6.12 -14.05 -13.47
CA VAL A 59 -6.12 -14.63 -12.12
C VAL A 59 -5.10 -13.89 -11.25
N ALA A 60 -3.88 -13.72 -11.77
CA ALA A 60 -2.83 -12.99 -11.06
C ALA A 60 -3.28 -11.56 -10.73
N LEU A 61 -3.82 -10.80 -11.68
CA LEU A 61 -4.35 -9.45 -11.47
C LEU A 61 -5.47 -9.42 -10.42
N GLY A 62 -6.37 -10.41 -10.42
CA GLY A 62 -7.40 -10.55 -9.39
C GLY A 62 -6.80 -10.63 -7.98
N THR A 63 -5.75 -11.43 -7.79
CA THR A 63 -5.04 -11.52 -6.50
C THR A 63 -4.27 -10.24 -6.15
N VAL A 64 -3.75 -9.50 -7.14
CA VAL A 64 -3.11 -8.20 -6.91
C VAL A 64 -4.11 -7.19 -6.35
N VAL A 65 -5.31 -7.12 -6.92
CA VAL A 65 -6.37 -6.21 -6.45
C VAL A 65 -6.76 -6.55 -5.00
N THR A 66 -6.91 -7.83 -4.68
CA THR A 66 -7.14 -8.28 -3.31
C THR A 66 -6.03 -7.83 -2.35
N GLU A 67 -4.77 -8.00 -2.74
CA GLU A 67 -3.62 -7.54 -1.94
C GLU A 67 -3.72 -6.04 -1.65
N ARG A 68 -4.07 -5.22 -2.66
CA ARG A 68 -4.23 -3.76 -2.49
C ARG A 68 -5.38 -3.40 -1.55
N VAL A 69 -6.50 -4.10 -1.65
CA VAL A 69 -7.63 -3.92 -0.72
C VAL A 69 -7.19 -4.15 0.72
N ILE A 70 -6.46 -5.24 0.98
CA ILE A 70 -5.97 -5.57 2.32
C ILE A 70 -4.98 -4.51 2.82
N ASP A 71 -4.05 -4.08 1.97
CA ASP A 71 -3.09 -3.03 2.33
C ASP A 71 -3.78 -1.69 2.63
N VAL A 72 -4.85 -1.33 1.91
CA VAL A 72 -5.67 -0.14 2.20
C VAL A 72 -6.37 -0.26 3.55
N LEU A 73 -6.94 -1.42 3.87
CA LEU A 73 -7.59 -1.65 5.17
C LEU A 73 -6.60 -1.51 6.33
N VAL A 74 -5.39 -2.06 6.18
CA VAL A 74 -4.32 -1.89 7.18
C VAL A 74 -3.92 -0.43 7.30
N LEU A 75 -3.74 0.29 6.18
CA LEU A 75 -3.39 1.70 6.19
C LEU A 75 -4.44 2.57 6.90
N LEU A 76 -5.73 2.30 6.68
CA LEU A 76 -6.81 2.98 7.41
C LEU A 76 -6.77 2.66 8.91
N GLY A 77 -6.46 1.41 9.28
CA GLY A 77 -6.25 1.01 10.67
C GLY A 77 -5.07 1.74 11.31
N LEU A 78 -3.94 1.86 10.61
CA LEU A 78 -2.76 2.59 11.06
C LEU A 78 -3.03 4.10 11.20
N LEU A 79 -3.82 4.67 10.30
CA LEU A 79 -4.29 6.06 10.41
C LEU A 79 -5.12 6.27 11.67
N GLY A 80 -6.10 5.40 11.91
CA GLY A 80 -6.90 5.43 13.13
C GLY A 80 -6.02 5.30 14.38
N ALA A 81 -5.09 4.34 14.40
CA ALA A 81 -4.17 4.14 15.51
C ALA A 81 -3.26 5.35 15.76
N THR A 82 -2.68 5.93 14.70
CA THR A 82 -1.83 7.13 14.77
C THR A 82 -2.58 8.31 15.39
N LEU A 83 -3.78 8.60 14.87
CA LEU A 83 -4.58 9.73 15.34
C LEU A 83 -5.10 9.53 16.76
N LEU A 84 -5.39 8.29 17.18
CA LEU A 84 -5.84 8.00 18.55
C LEU A 84 -4.69 8.04 19.56
N LEU A 85 -3.54 7.45 19.21
CA LEU A 85 -2.38 7.36 20.11
C LEU A 85 -1.66 8.70 20.31
N ASP A 86 -1.72 9.59 19.32
CA ASP A 86 -1.05 10.89 19.38
C ASP A 86 -1.99 12.08 19.11
N PHE A 87 -3.27 11.89 19.47
CA PHE A 87 -4.33 12.87 19.25
C PHE A 87 -3.96 14.29 19.67
N LYS A 88 -3.35 14.44 20.86
CA LYS A 88 -2.96 15.76 21.40
C LYS A 88 -1.97 16.48 20.49
N THR A 89 -0.99 15.76 19.95
CA THR A 89 0.05 16.32 19.07
C THR A 89 -0.55 16.82 17.77
N PHE A 90 -1.35 15.98 17.11
CA PHE A 90 -2.04 16.35 15.86
C PHE A 90 -3.06 17.47 16.07
N TRP A 91 -3.84 17.42 17.15
CA TRP A 91 -4.82 18.44 17.49
C TRP A 91 -4.16 19.78 17.81
N GLY A 92 -3.08 19.78 18.60
CA GLY A 92 -2.30 20.98 18.91
C GLY A 92 -1.76 21.64 17.64
N PHE A 93 -1.10 20.87 16.78
CA PHE A 93 -0.62 21.38 15.49
C PHE A 93 -1.75 21.96 14.62
N PHE A 94 -2.88 21.25 14.52
CA PHE A 94 -4.05 21.71 13.76
C PHE A 94 -4.60 23.02 14.32
N ASN A 95 -4.75 23.11 15.65
CA ASN A 95 -5.23 24.31 16.29
C ASN A 95 -4.29 25.50 16.09
N ASP A 96 -3.02 25.31 16.39
CA ASP A 96 -2.05 26.40 16.48
C ASP A 96 -1.67 26.92 15.09
N THR A 97 -1.52 26.01 14.12
CA THR A 97 -1.07 26.34 12.77
C THR A 97 -2.21 26.64 11.81
N LEU A 98 -3.31 25.88 11.86
CA LEU A 98 -4.41 26.01 10.88
C LEU A 98 -5.59 26.85 11.39
N LEU A 99 -5.88 26.79 12.69
CA LEU A 99 -6.94 27.61 13.31
C LEU A 99 -6.42 28.89 13.97
N GLY A 100 -5.10 29.09 14.04
CA GLY A 100 -4.46 30.24 14.68
C GLY A 100 -4.73 30.33 16.19
N GLY A 101 -4.73 29.18 16.87
CA GLY A 101 -4.97 29.09 18.32
C GLY A 101 -6.43 29.27 18.76
N LYS A 102 -7.38 29.38 17.82
CA LYS A 102 -8.79 29.66 18.13
C LYS A 102 -9.56 28.49 18.76
N ALA A 103 -9.04 27.27 18.83
CA ALA A 103 -9.72 26.16 19.50
C ALA A 103 -9.87 26.40 21.00
N ASP A 104 -8.95 27.14 21.65
CA ASP A 104 -9.10 27.53 23.06
C ASP A 104 -10.31 28.47 23.27
N SER A 105 -10.66 29.27 22.26
CA SER A 105 -11.89 30.09 22.28
C SER A 105 -13.16 29.26 22.09
N ILE A 106 -13.07 28.11 21.40
CA ILE A 106 -14.16 27.13 21.22
C ILE A 106 -14.30 26.23 22.46
N ALA A 107 -13.21 25.91 23.16
CA ALA A 107 -13.25 25.09 24.38
C ALA A 107 -13.89 25.82 25.58
N ARG A 108 -13.75 27.16 25.65
CA ARG A 108 -14.37 27.99 26.69
C ARG A 108 -15.89 28.16 26.53
N ASN A 109 -16.41 27.98 25.32
CA ASN A 109 -17.83 27.95 25.06
C ASN A 109 -18.16 26.72 24.22
N PRO A 110 -18.62 25.59 24.80
CA PRO A 110 -18.87 24.35 24.07
C PRO A 110 -20.11 24.42 23.16
N THR A 111 -20.93 25.48 23.24
CA THR A 111 -22.16 25.60 22.42
C THR A 111 -21.94 25.57 20.91
N PRO A 112 -20.90 26.19 20.30
CA PRO A 112 -20.63 26.07 18.87
C PRO A 112 -20.22 24.64 18.48
N LEU A 113 -19.50 23.94 19.38
CA LEU A 113 -19.09 22.55 19.14
C LEU A 113 -20.29 21.59 19.21
N LEU A 114 -21.18 21.79 20.18
CA LEU A 114 -22.44 21.04 20.32
C LEU A 114 -23.40 21.35 19.16
N LEU A 115 -23.50 22.61 18.73
CA LEU A 115 -24.27 23.00 17.55
C LEU A 115 -23.66 22.46 16.26
N ALA A 116 -22.34 22.42 16.12
CA ALA A 116 -21.66 21.80 14.98
C ALA A 116 -21.84 20.28 14.96
N ALA A 117 -21.78 19.62 16.12
CA ALA A 117 -22.04 18.19 16.26
C ALA A 117 -23.51 17.85 15.96
N LEU A 118 -24.46 18.65 16.46
CA LEU A 118 -25.89 18.51 16.15
C LEU A 118 -26.16 18.78 14.67
N ALA A 119 -25.57 19.83 14.09
CA ALA A 119 -25.68 20.13 12.67
C ALA A 119 -25.07 19.00 11.82
N ALA A 120 -23.91 18.45 12.19
CA ALA A 120 -23.32 17.31 11.53
C ALA A 120 -24.21 16.06 11.63
N LEU A 121 -24.83 15.80 12.79
CA LEU A 121 -25.76 14.69 12.98
C LEU A 121 -27.02 14.86 12.12
N VAL A 122 -27.60 16.06 12.09
CA VAL A 122 -28.76 16.38 11.25
C VAL A 122 -28.41 16.30 9.77
N LEU A 123 -27.23 16.77 9.36
CA LEU A 123 -26.75 16.66 7.98
C LEU A 123 -26.45 15.21 7.59
N LEU A 124 -25.94 14.39 8.49
CA LEU A 124 -25.72 12.96 8.28
C LEU A 124 -27.05 12.21 8.18
N ALA A 125 -28.02 12.51 9.04
CA ALA A 125 -29.36 11.92 8.98
C ALA A 125 -30.12 12.35 7.72
N ALA A 126 -30.07 13.63 7.36
CA ALA A 126 -30.65 14.18 6.14
C ALA A 126 -29.96 13.63 4.89
N GLY A 127 -28.63 13.53 4.92
CA GLY A 127 -27.82 12.92 3.86
C GLY A 127 -28.14 11.44 3.68
N GLY A 128 -28.22 10.68 4.77
CA GLY A 128 -28.62 9.27 4.77
C GLY A 128 -30.04 9.05 4.26
N TYR A 129 -30.99 9.89 4.71
CA TYR A 129 -32.37 9.86 4.23
C TYR A 129 -32.47 10.26 2.75
N ALA A 130 -31.75 11.29 2.31
CA ALA A 130 -31.69 11.71 0.92
C ALA A 130 -31.02 10.64 0.03
N LEU A 131 -30.01 9.94 0.55
CA LEU A 131 -29.34 8.82 -0.11
C LEU A 131 -30.31 7.65 -0.30
N TYR A 132 -31.04 7.28 0.77
CA TYR A 132 -32.05 6.22 0.75
C TYR A 132 -33.21 6.54 -0.20
N ARG A 133 -33.76 7.76 -0.13
CA ARG A 133 -34.88 8.21 -0.97
C ARG A 133 -34.49 8.33 -2.44
N ASN A 134 -33.28 8.81 -2.72
CA ASN A 134 -32.80 9.02 -4.09
C ASN A 134 -31.93 7.87 -4.60
N LEU A 135 -31.90 6.71 -3.93
CA LEU A 135 -31.00 5.61 -4.27
C LEU A 135 -31.17 5.16 -5.73
N ALA A 136 -32.39 5.19 -6.26
CA ALA A 136 -32.69 4.89 -7.66
C ALA A 136 -32.10 5.93 -8.65
N ARG A 137 -32.09 7.22 -8.29
CA ARG A 137 -31.48 8.30 -9.09
C ARG A 137 -29.96 8.34 -8.93
N LEU A 138 -29.46 8.09 -7.72
CA LEU A 138 -28.03 8.01 -7.42
C LEU A 138 -27.36 6.84 -8.12
N ARG A 139 -28.05 5.70 -8.29
CA ARG A 139 -27.59 4.59 -9.14
C ARG A 139 -27.39 4.94 -10.61
N GLN A 140 -27.94 6.05 -11.10
CA GLN A 140 -27.67 6.55 -12.45
C GLN A 140 -26.41 7.43 -12.50
N ASN A 141 -25.90 7.89 -11.35
CA ASN A 141 -24.69 8.69 -11.26
C ASN A 141 -23.43 7.80 -11.33
N ALA A 142 -22.53 8.13 -12.25
CA ALA A 142 -21.25 7.44 -12.43
C ALA A 142 -20.38 7.43 -11.15
N LEU A 143 -20.41 8.51 -10.35
CA LEU A 143 -19.62 8.60 -9.12
C LEU A 143 -20.13 7.65 -8.02
N PHE A 144 -21.46 7.56 -7.86
CA PHE A 144 -22.06 6.66 -6.88
C PHE A 144 -21.81 5.19 -7.24
N ASN A 145 -21.93 4.84 -8.52
CA ASN A 145 -21.59 3.49 -8.98
C ASN A 145 -20.10 3.16 -8.79
N LYS A 146 -19.18 4.11 -9.04
CA LYS A 146 -17.76 3.94 -8.71
C LYS A 146 -17.55 3.67 -7.21
N GLY A 147 -18.25 4.41 -6.34
CA GLY A 147 -18.21 4.19 -4.89
C GLY A 147 -18.72 2.81 -4.47
N ILE A 148 -19.86 2.36 -5.01
CA ILE A 148 -20.39 1.01 -4.75
C ILE A 148 -19.40 -0.07 -5.20
N ILE A 149 -18.82 0.08 -6.40
CA ILE A 149 -17.83 -0.86 -6.93
C ILE A 149 -16.63 -0.93 -5.99
N PHE A 150 -16.14 0.21 -5.51
CA PHE A 150 -15.04 0.27 -4.55
C PHE A 150 -15.37 -0.46 -3.25
N VAL A 151 -16.53 -0.19 -2.62
CA VAL A 151 -16.94 -0.86 -1.37
C VAL A 151 -17.14 -2.37 -1.57
N LYS A 152 -17.76 -2.80 -2.68
CA LYS A 152 -17.89 -4.23 -3.02
C LYS A 152 -16.52 -4.88 -3.21
N GLY A 153 -15.59 -4.18 -3.84
CA GLY A 153 -14.19 -4.61 -3.99
C GLY A 153 -13.50 -4.79 -2.64
N LEU A 154 -13.67 -3.83 -1.72
CA LEU A 154 -13.15 -3.92 -0.34
C LEU A 154 -13.69 -5.16 0.38
N LEU A 155 -15.02 -5.37 0.34
CA LEU A 155 -15.65 -6.53 0.97
C LEU A 155 -15.20 -7.84 0.34
N THR A 156 -15.07 -7.89 -0.98
CA THR A 156 -14.64 -9.10 -1.71
C THR A 156 -13.18 -9.43 -1.37
N GLY A 157 -12.30 -8.43 -1.32
CA GLY A 157 -10.91 -8.62 -0.89
C GLY A 157 -10.83 -9.14 0.54
N LEU A 158 -11.60 -8.57 1.48
CA LEU A 158 -11.68 -9.06 2.86
C LEU A 158 -12.16 -10.52 2.93
N LEU A 159 -13.27 -10.83 2.24
CA LEU A 159 -13.85 -12.18 2.21
C LEU A 159 -12.93 -13.19 1.51
N SER A 160 -12.06 -12.76 0.60
CA SER A 160 -11.12 -13.65 -0.08
C SER A 160 -10.03 -14.18 0.87
N VAL A 161 -9.63 -13.41 1.89
CA VAL A 161 -8.71 -13.87 2.95
C VAL A 161 -9.30 -15.05 3.70
N LEU A 162 -10.63 -15.11 3.85
CA LEU A 162 -11.32 -16.22 4.48
C LEU A 162 -11.26 -17.53 3.67
N LYS A 163 -10.90 -17.46 2.38
CA LYS A 163 -10.71 -18.62 1.51
C LYS A 163 -9.30 -19.20 1.56
N LEU A 164 -8.36 -18.52 2.22
CA LEU A 164 -6.99 -19.01 2.37
C LEU A 164 -6.95 -20.22 3.31
N GLN A 165 -6.11 -21.21 2.97
CA GLN A 165 -5.90 -22.38 3.81
C GLN A 165 -5.33 -22.00 5.18
N ASN A 166 -4.31 -21.14 5.21
CA ASN A 166 -3.66 -20.71 6.46
C ASN A 166 -3.80 -19.20 6.68
N LYS A 167 -4.95 -18.80 7.24
CA LYS A 167 -5.31 -17.39 7.49
C LYS A 167 -4.38 -16.74 8.52
N GLY A 168 -3.99 -17.49 9.55
CA GLY A 168 -3.09 -17.00 10.61
C GLY A 168 -1.72 -16.63 10.04
N LEU A 169 -1.15 -17.49 9.18
CA LEU A 169 0.12 -17.22 8.53
C LEU A 169 0.04 -16.01 7.58
N PHE A 170 -1.07 -15.83 6.86
CA PHE A 170 -1.27 -14.66 6.02
C PHE A 170 -1.30 -13.36 6.83
N LEU A 171 -2.02 -13.36 7.96
CA LEU A 171 -2.06 -12.22 8.88
C LEU A 171 -0.69 -11.98 9.52
N ALA A 172 0.03 -13.03 9.93
CA ALA A 172 1.38 -12.91 10.48
C ALA A 172 2.33 -12.25 9.47
N HIS A 173 2.32 -12.66 8.21
CA HIS A 173 3.10 -12.00 7.16
C HIS A 173 2.66 -10.57 6.86
N THR A 174 1.36 -10.27 7.03
CA THR A 174 0.85 -8.91 6.90
C THR A 174 1.43 -8.02 8.00
N LEU A 175 1.26 -8.43 9.27
CA LEU A 175 1.80 -7.71 10.42
C LEU A 175 3.32 -7.60 10.36
N PHE A 176 4.02 -8.66 9.95
CA PHE A 176 5.47 -8.64 9.77
C PHE A 176 5.90 -7.61 8.73
N THR A 177 5.23 -7.54 7.58
CA THR A 177 5.58 -6.58 6.52
C THR A 177 5.43 -5.14 7.03
N TRP A 178 4.31 -4.82 7.67
CA TRP A 178 4.09 -3.48 8.21
C TRP A 178 4.98 -3.17 9.42
N GLY A 179 5.30 -4.16 10.25
CA GLY A 179 6.23 -4.04 11.36
C GLY A 179 7.67 -3.77 10.88
N VAL A 180 8.10 -4.41 9.79
CA VAL A 180 9.40 -4.10 9.16
C VAL A 180 9.43 -2.69 8.60
N TYR A 181 8.35 -2.23 7.95
CA TYR A 181 8.27 -0.84 7.49
C TYR A 181 8.30 0.15 8.65
N PHE A 182 7.54 -0.11 9.72
CA PHE A 182 7.59 0.68 10.94
C PHE A 182 9.00 0.76 11.52
N LEU A 183 9.69 -0.39 11.65
CA LEU A 183 11.04 -0.43 12.19
C LEU A 183 12.04 0.29 11.29
N LEU A 184 11.89 0.21 9.97
CA LEU A 184 12.75 0.94 9.03
C LEU A 184 12.61 2.45 9.25
N ASP A 185 11.38 2.95 9.31
CA ASP A 185 11.14 4.38 9.54
C ASP A 185 11.60 4.82 10.94
N TYR A 186 11.26 4.06 11.99
CA TYR A 186 11.64 4.39 13.36
C TYR A 186 13.17 4.34 13.58
N LEU A 187 13.85 3.31 13.07
CA LEU A 187 15.31 3.19 13.25
C LEU A 187 16.06 4.25 12.45
N ALA A 188 15.52 4.72 11.31
CA ALA A 188 16.12 5.80 10.54
C ALA A 188 16.18 7.12 11.31
N PHE A 189 15.36 7.32 12.36
CA PHE A 189 15.44 8.52 13.18
C PHE A 189 16.79 8.67 13.88
N PHE A 190 17.43 7.57 14.24
CA PHE A 190 18.72 7.58 14.92
C PHE A 190 19.89 7.92 13.99
N CYS A 191 19.64 8.09 12.69
CA CYS A 191 20.64 8.56 11.73
C CYS A 191 20.83 10.08 11.76
N PHE A 192 19.92 10.85 12.37
CA PHE A 192 19.97 12.31 12.38
C PHE A 192 19.80 12.88 13.79
N PRO A 193 20.64 13.83 14.22
CA PRO A 193 20.51 14.51 15.52
C PRO A 193 19.17 15.21 15.73
N GLU A 194 18.51 15.64 14.66
CA GLU A 194 17.23 16.33 14.72
C GLU A 194 16.07 15.37 15.03
N THR A 195 16.19 14.09 14.65
CA THR A 195 15.13 13.09 14.80
C THR A 195 15.39 12.04 15.87
N ASP A 196 16.61 11.93 16.39
CA ASP A 196 17.05 10.86 17.30
C ASP A 196 16.24 10.72 18.60
N ARG A 197 15.55 11.79 19.02
CA ARG A 197 14.68 11.84 20.21
C ARG A 197 13.21 11.55 19.91
N LEU A 198 12.85 11.33 18.63
CA LEU A 198 11.48 11.04 18.26
C LEU A 198 11.05 9.66 18.77
N THR A 199 9.82 9.61 19.29
CA THR A 199 9.28 8.39 19.88
C THR A 199 8.72 7.44 18.81
N MET A 200 8.43 6.21 19.21
CA MET A 200 7.73 5.22 18.37
C MET A 200 6.40 5.74 17.81
N LYS A 201 5.72 6.66 18.50
CA LYS A 201 4.48 7.27 17.98
C LYS A 201 4.73 8.11 16.73
N ALA A 202 5.83 8.87 16.71
CA ALA A 202 6.27 9.60 15.52
C ALA A 202 6.66 8.65 14.38
N GLY A 203 7.29 7.51 14.69
CA GLY A 203 7.61 6.48 13.71
C GLY A 203 6.35 5.88 13.06
N LEU A 204 5.31 5.64 13.86
CA LEU A 204 4.02 5.16 13.37
C LEU A 204 3.33 6.19 12.48
N ALA A 205 3.46 7.47 12.83
CA ALA A 205 2.94 8.57 12.03
C ALA A 205 3.70 8.69 10.69
N VAL A 206 5.03 8.63 10.70
CA VAL A 206 5.86 8.61 9.48
C VAL A 206 5.48 7.45 8.58
N LEU A 207 5.36 6.22 9.13
CA LEU A 207 4.90 5.06 8.37
C LEU A 207 3.54 5.32 7.73
N THR A 208 2.59 5.82 8.51
CA THR A 208 1.21 6.02 8.06
C THR A 208 1.14 7.05 6.93
N PHE A 209 1.67 8.25 7.15
CA PHE A 209 1.60 9.33 6.16
C PHE A 209 2.53 9.07 4.97
N GLY A 210 3.70 8.47 5.19
CA GLY A 210 4.59 7.98 4.13
C GLY A 210 3.92 6.94 3.25
N ALA A 211 3.18 5.98 3.82
CA ALA A 211 2.43 4.99 3.05
C ALA A 211 1.32 5.62 2.18
N PHE A 212 0.65 6.69 2.64
CA PHE A 212 -0.25 7.47 1.79
C PHE A 212 0.50 8.14 0.63
N GLY A 213 1.69 8.69 0.89
CA GLY A 213 2.56 9.23 -0.17
C GLY A 213 2.96 8.19 -1.21
N MET A 214 3.33 6.97 -0.78
CA MET A 214 3.62 5.85 -1.68
C MET A 214 2.40 5.33 -2.43
N ALA A 215 1.18 5.57 -1.93
CA ALA A 215 -0.07 5.23 -2.59
C ALA A 215 -0.48 6.24 -3.68
N ALA A 216 0.15 7.41 -3.76
CA ALA A 216 -0.11 8.40 -4.81
C ALA A 216 0.22 7.84 -6.22
N PRO A 217 -0.53 8.20 -7.28
CA PRO A 217 -0.34 7.65 -8.63
C PRO A 217 0.86 8.27 -9.37
N VAL A 218 2.05 8.21 -8.76
CA VAL A 218 3.31 8.73 -9.30
C VAL A 218 4.38 7.63 -9.33
N ALA A 219 5.37 7.76 -10.21
CA ALA A 219 6.48 6.81 -10.31
C ALA A 219 7.29 6.78 -9.00
N GLY A 220 7.44 5.59 -8.44
CA GLY A 220 8.21 5.36 -7.21
C GLY A 220 7.73 6.09 -5.94
N GLY A 221 6.60 6.81 -5.96
CA GLY A 221 6.18 7.67 -4.84
C GLY A 221 7.02 8.94 -4.66
N ILE A 222 7.93 9.26 -5.60
CA ILE A 222 8.80 10.43 -5.54
C ILE A 222 7.96 11.71 -5.53
N GLY A 223 8.23 12.63 -4.59
CA GLY A 223 7.44 13.83 -4.36
C GLY A 223 6.42 13.66 -3.22
N PRO A 224 5.26 13.02 -3.44
CA PRO A 224 4.23 12.84 -2.42
C PRO A 224 4.76 12.20 -1.13
N PHE A 225 5.56 11.14 -1.21
CA PHE A 225 6.19 10.53 -0.03
C PHE A 225 6.94 11.58 0.80
N HIS A 226 7.79 12.38 0.16
CA HIS A 226 8.62 13.37 0.80
C HIS A 226 7.80 14.48 1.44
N VAL A 227 6.76 14.97 0.75
CA VAL A 227 5.85 16.00 1.27
C VAL A 227 5.08 15.49 2.50
N PHE A 228 4.57 14.26 2.45
CA PHE A 228 3.83 13.69 3.58
C PHE A 228 4.73 13.41 4.79
N VAL A 229 5.93 12.86 4.57
CA VAL A 229 6.90 12.62 5.66
C VAL A 229 7.42 13.92 6.26
N GLN A 230 7.78 14.91 5.43
CA GLN A 230 8.14 16.24 5.91
C GLN A 230 7.01 16.88 6.70
N GLY A 231 5.78 16.80 6.19
CA GLY A 231 4.60 17.37 6.83
C GLY A 231 4.31 16.76 8.19
N VAL A 232 4.41 15.44 8.33
CA VAL A 232 4.21 14.79 9.63
C VAL A 232 5.37 15.06 10.59
N LEU A 233 6.61 15.13 10.12
CA LEU A 233 7.74 15.50 10.99
C LEU A 233 7.64 16.95 11.49
N LEU A 234 7.06 17.85 10.70
CA LEU A 234 6.74 19.21 11.13
C LEU A 234 5.73 19.22 12.30
N VAL A 235 4.76 18.30 12.30
CA VAL A 235 3.83 18.11 13.44
C VAL A 235 4.58 17.75 14.72
N TYR A 236 5.71 17.04 14.60
CA TYR A 236 6.60 16.68 15.71
C TYR A 236 7.67 17.73 16.02
N GLY A 237 7.58 18.93 15.43
CA GLY A 237 8.50 20.03 15.70
C GLY A 237 9.83 19.95 14.95
N ILE A 238 9.96 19.05 13.98
CA ILE A 238 11.14 18.96 13.12
C ILE A 238 11.05 20.03 12.02
N SER A 239 12.16 20.69 11.71
CA SER A 239 12.21 21.67 10.63
C SER A 239 11.89 21.01 9.28
N LYS A 240 11.43 21.82 8.31
CA LYS A 240 11.11 21.32 6.96
C LYS A 240 12.36 20.76 6.28
N GLU A 241 13.51 21.38 6.53
CA GLU A 241 14.82 21.01 5.98
C GLU A 241 15.30 19.67 6.55
N ALA A 242 15.18 19.46 7.86
CA ALA A 242 15.53 18.18 8.47
C ALA A 242 14.53 17.07 8.05
N GLY A 243 13.23 17.40 7.99
CA GLY A 243 12.21 16.45 7.58
C GLY A 243 12.36 15.97 6.13
N ILE A 244 12.75 16.86 5.20
CA ILE A 244 13.02 16.47 3.82
C ILE A 244 14.31 15.66 3.69
N ALA A 245 15.36 16.00 4.46
CA ALA A 245 16.60 15.25 4.50
C ALA A 245 16.38 13.81 4.98
N TYR A 246 15.63 13.65 6.08
CA TYR A 246 15.20 12.35 6.58
C TYR A 246 14.44 11.56 5.50
N ALA A 247 13.41 12.18 4.89
CA ALA A 247 12.59 11.52 3.88
C ALA A 247 13.42 11.05 2.66
N LEU A 248 14.38 11.86 2.21
CA LEU A 248 15.26 11.53 1.10
C LEU A 248 16.12 10.32 1.41
N VAL A 249 16.68 10.21 2.62
CA VAL A 249 17.52 9.07 3.00
C VAL A 249 16.70 7.80 3.14
N VAL A 250 15.53 7.85 3.79
CA VAL A 250 14.64 6.68 3.92
C VAL A 250 14.17 6.21 2.55
N HIS A 251 13.64 7.11 1.73
CA HIS A 251 13.14 6.76 0.39
C HIS A 251 14.27 6.32 -0.53
N GLY A 252 15.41 6.99 -0.48
CA GLY A 252 16.60 6.68 -1.27
C GLY A 252 17.15 5.30 -0.94
N ALA A 253 17.27 4.94 0.35
CA ALA A 253 17.71 3.62 0.77
C ALA A 253 16.76 2.51 0.32
N GLN A 254 15.45 2.73 0.46
CA GLN A 254 14.44 1.78 -0.03
C GLN A 254 14.47 1.65 -1.56
N THR A 255 14.61 2.77 -2.27
CA THR A 255 14.70 2.79 -3.74
C THR A 255 15.94 2.05 -4.21
N LEU A 256 17.09 2.26 -3.58
CA LEU A 256 18.33 1.54 -3.88
C LEU A 256 18.14 0.03 -3.70
N LEU A 257 17.49 -0.41 -2.62
CA LEU A 257 17.19 -1.82 -2.41
C LEU A 257 16.29 -2.39 -3.52
N VAL A 258 15.26 -1.64 -3.95
CA VAL A 258 14.40 -2.05 -5.06
C VAL A 258 15.18 -2.14 -6.37
N VAL A 259 16.09 -1.20 -6.64
CA VAL A 259 16.95 -1.24 -7.83
C VAL A 259 17.84 -2.46 -7.82
N LEU A 260 18.52 -2.75 -6.70
CA LEU A 260 19.42 -3.90 -6.58
C LEU A 260 18.66 -5.23 -6.70
N MET A 261 17.63 -5.44 -5.87
CA MET A 261 16.90 -6.70 -5.86
C MET A 261 16.02 -6.89 -7.10
N GLY A 262 15.49 -5.79 -7.64
CA GLY A 262 14.77 -5.74 -8.91
C GLY A 262 15.68 -6.09 -10.07
N GLY A 263 16.88 -5.52 -10.14
CA GLY A 263 17.89 -5.82 -11.16
C GLY A 263 18.33 -7.28 -11.12
N ILE A 264 18.66 -7.81 -9.94
CA ILE A 264 19.00 -9.23 -9.75
C ILE A 264 17.85 -10.13 -10.24
N SER A 265 16.61 -9.80 -9.86
CA SER A 265 15.44 -10.57 -10.26
C SER A 265 15.15 -10.48 -11.76
N PHE A 266 15.38 -9.33 -12.38
CA PHE A 266 15.23 -9.15 -13.83
C PHE A 266 16.19 -10.06 -14.59
N VAL A 267 17.47 -10.09 -14.20
CA VAL A 267 18.48 -10.99 -14.79
C VAL A 267 18.12 -12.45 -14.55
N ALA A 268 17.68 -12.81 -13.34
CA ALA A 268 17.27 -14.18 -13.02
C ALA A 268 16.09 -14.66 -13.89
N VAL A 269 15.09 -13.81 -14.11
CA VAL A 269 13.94 -14.10 -14.99
C VAL A 269 14.41 -14.27 -16.44
N ALA A 270 15.23 -13.35 -16.96
CA ALA A 270 15.72 -13.42 -18.32
C ALA A 270 16.56 -14.68 -18.58
N ALA A 271 17.38 -15.08 -17.60
CA ALA A 271 18.18 -16.30 -17.68
C ALA A 271 17.30 -17.56 -17.66
N ALA A 272 16.24 -17.60 -16.85
CA ALA A 272 15.30 -18.71 -16.79
C ALA A 272 14.48 -18.84 -18.08
N ASP A 273 14.00 -17.74 -18.64
CA ASP A 273 13.24 -17.70 -19.89
C ASP A 273 14.08 -18.25 -21.06
N LYS A 274 15.35 -17.85 -21.13
CA LYS A 274 16.28 -18.35 -22.15
C LYS A 274 16.53 -19.86 -22.02
N ARG A 275 16.62 -20.41 -20.80
CA ARG A 275 16.81 -21.85 -20.59
C ARG A 275 15.60 -22.65 -21.03
N GLY A 276 14.38 -22.20 -20.71
CA GLY A 276 13.15 -22.87 -21.15
C GLY A 276 13.04 -22.97 -22.66
N LEU A 277 13.41 -21.91 -23.40
CA LEU A 277 13.44 -21.94 -24.86
C LEU A 277 14.48 -22.91 -25.44
N VAL A 278 15.61 -23.09 -24.75
CA VAL A 278 16.65 -24.06 -25.17
C VAL A 278 16.19 -25.49 -24.89
N GLU A 279 15.62 -25.75 -23.71
CA GLU A 279 15.07 -27.07 -23.35
C GLU A 279 13.92 -27.48 -24.29
N GLU A 280 13.04 -26.55 -24.64
CA GLU A 280 11.95 -26.80 -25.61
C GLU A 280 12.51 -27.08 -27.01
N ALA A 281 13.56 -26.37 -27.43
CA ALA A 281 14.24 -26.62 -28.71
C ALA A 281 14.98 -27.97 -28.74
N GLU A 282 15.63 -28.36 -27.63
CA GLU A 282 16.30 -29.65 -27.49
C GLU A 282 15.27 -30.80 -27.47
N ALA A 283 14.16 -30.65 -26.76
CA ALA A 283 13.08 -31.63 -26.73
C ALA A 283 12.44 -31.86 -28.11
N LEU A 284 12.26 -30.78 -28.90
CA LEU A 284 11.79 -30.88 -30.29
C LEU A 284 12.82 -31.50 -31.24
N ALA A 285 14.12 -31.35 -30.94
CA ALA A 285 15.20 -31.96 -31.73
C ALA A 285 15.37 -33.46 -31.45
N ASP A 286 15.08 -33.89 -30.22
CA ASP A 286 15.14 -35.30 -29.77
C ASP A 286 13.82 -36.07 -30.02
N GLU A 287 12.78 -35.42 -30.52
CA GLU A 287 11.54 -36.10 -30.91
C GLU A 287 11.84 -37.03 -32.10
N PRO A 288 11.69 -38.37 -31.96
CA PRO A 288 11.98 -39.27 -33.05
C PRO A 288 11.03 -38.95 -34.19
N LEU A 289 11.59 -38.64 -35.37
CA LEU A 289 10.85 -38.51 -36.62
C LEU A 289 9.96 -39.74 -36.76
N THR A 290 8.67 -39.59 -36.47
CA THR A 290 7.68 -40.62 -36.70
C THR A 290 7.64 -40.81 -38.21
N THR A 291 8.32 -41.86 -38.68
CA THR A 291 8.24 -42.35 -40.05
C THR A 291 6.81 -42.85 -40.27
N GLU A 292 6.00 -42.03 -40.93
CA GLU A 292 4.86 -42.53 -41.73
C GLU A 292 5.38 -43.34 -42.93
#